data_AF-A0A3M0RZP8-F1
#
_entry.id   AF-A0A3M0RZP8-F1
#
_cell.length_a   1.000
_cell.length_b   1.000
_cell.length_c   1.000
_cell.angle_alpha   90.00
_cell.angle_beta   90.00
_cell.angle_gamma   90.00
#
_symmetry.space_group_name_H-M   'P 1'
#
loop_
_entity.id
_entity.type
_entity.pdbx_description
1 polymer ?
#
loop_
_entity_poly.entity_id
_entity_poly.type
_entity_poly.pdbx_seq_one_letter_code
_entity_poly.pdbx_strand_id
1 'polypeptide(L)' 'MLGATEELLYDGAKPMLLVDDVDNKKFLYQLIIEMYKELPAPKVKKRK' A
#
# COMPACT_ATOMS: atom_id res chain seq x y z
N MET A 1 2.62 2.25 15.39
CA MET A 1 1.57 1.40 14.79
C MET A 1 0.84 2.28 13.79
N LEU A 2 1.20 2.20 12.51
CA LEU A 2 0.52 2.97 11.47
C LEU A 2 -0.82 2.28 11.18
N GLY A 3 -1.92 2.98 11.48
CA GLY A 3 -3.26 2.44 11.46
C GLY A 3 -3.81 2.25 10.05
N ALA A 4 -3.38 1.18 9.39
CA ALA A 4 -4.07 0.64 8.23
C ALA A 4 -4.36 -0.82 8.52
N THR A 5 -5.64 -1.17 8.62
CA THR A 5 -6.10 -2.55 8.78
C THR A 5 -6.27 -3.18 7.40
N GLU A 6 -5.73 -4.39 7.24
CA GLU A 6 -5.98 -5.20 6.05
C GLU A 6 -7.32 -5.91 6.22
N GLU A 7 -8.29 -5.57 5.38
CA GLU A 7 -9.60 -6.19 5.40
C GLU A 7 -9.88 -6.90 4.07
N LEU A 8 -10.48 -8.08 4.17
CA LEU A 8 -11.04 -8.80 3.04
C LEU A 8 -12.50 -8.36 2.93
N LEU A 9 -12.80 -7.48 1.96
CA LEU A 9 -14.15 -6.96 1.71
C LEU A 9 -15.19 -8.07 1.46
N TYR A 10 -14.74 -9.27 1.05
CA TYR A 10 -15.51 -10.51 0.99
C TYR A 10 -14.54 -11.71 0.88
N ASP A 11 -15.08 -12.92 1.04
CA ASP A 11 -14.29 -14.15 1.00
C ASP A 11 -13.68 -14.37 -0.39
N GLY A 12 -12.34 -14.43 -0.45
CA GLY A 12 -11.57 -14.48 -1.71
C GLY A 12 -11.22 -13.11 -2.33
N ALA A 13 -11.58 -11.99 -1.69
CA ALA A 13 -11.16 -10.66 -2.14
C ALA A 13 -9.65 -10.47 -2.02
N LYS A 14 -9.11 -9.53 -2.80
CA LYS A 14 -7.74 -9.06 -2.58
C LYS A 14 -7.72 -8.21 -1.30
N PRO A 15 -6.75 -8.39 -0.39
CA PRO A 15 -6.63 -7.54 0.78
C PRO A 15 -6.54 -6.08 0.35
N MET A 16 -7.40 -5.24 0.92
CA MET A 16 -7.40 -3.80 0.72
C MET A 16 -7.08 -3.12 2.05
N LEU A 17 -6.27 -2.06 1.99
CA LEU A 17 -5.98 -1.23 3.15
C LEU A 17 -7.16 -0.29 3.39
N LEU A 18 -7.83 -0.44 4.54
CA LEU A 18 -8.81 0.54 5.00
C LEU A 18 -8.05 1.71 5.64
N VAL A 19 -8.29 2.92 5.14
CA VAL A 19 -7.68 4.14 5.66
C VAL A 19 -8.79 5.11 6.02
N ASP A 20 -9.00 5.30 7.32
CA ASP A 20 -10.02 6.23 7.84
C ASP A 20 -9.58 7.71 7.69
N ASP A 21 -8.29 7.98 7.92
CA ASP A 21 -7.72 9.34 7.92
C ASP A 21 -7.21 9.77 6.53
N VAL A 22 -8.13 9.90 5.57
CA VAL A 22 -7.79 10.32 4.19
C VAL A 22 -7.40 11.80 4.04
N ASP A 23 -7.75 12.64 5.01
CA ASP A 23 -7.42 14.08 4.98
C ASP A 23 -6.01 14.38 5.53
N ASN A 24 -5.41 13.42 6.23
CA ASN A 24 -4.09 13.61 6.84
C ASN A 24 -2.97 13.35 5.83
N LYS A 25 -2.58 14.42 5.12
CA LYS A 25 -1.51 14.38 4.11
C LYS A 25 -0.18 13.79 4.64
N LYS A 26 0.19 14.05 5.90
CA LYS A 26 1.45 13.55 6.47
C LYS A 26 1.39 12.04 6.67
N PHE A 27 0.26 11.53 7.13
CA PHE A 27 0.01 10.10 7.28
C PHE A 27 0.05 9.37 5.93
N LEU A 28 -0.72 9.85 4.94
CA LEU A 28 -0.75 9.24 3.61
C LEU A 28 0.63 9.21 2.94
N TYR A 29 1.41 10.29 3.10
CA TYR A 29 2.76 10.37 2.57
C TYR A 29 3.69 9.32 3.20
N GLN A 30 3.63 9.14 4.52
CA GLN A 30 4.42 8.13 5.22
C GLN A 30 4.02 6.71 4.79
N LEU A 31 2.71 6.43 4.73
CA LEU A 31 2.16 5.14 4.32
C LEU A 31 2.67 4.74 2.93
N ILE A 32 2.56 5.63 1.94
CA ILE A 32 2.99 5.35 0.57
C ILE A 32 4.51 5.14 0.49
N ILE A 33 5.32 5.90 1.23
CA ILE A 33 6.78 5.73 1.23
C ILE A 33 7.18 4.36 1.78
N GLU A 34 6.55 3.92 2.86
CA GLU A 34 6.84 2.62 3.46
C GLU A 34 6.45 1.50 2.49
N MET A 35 5.25 1.56 1.90
CA MET A 35 4.82 0.60 0.88
C MET A 35 5.75 0.58 -0.34
N TYR A 36 6.24 1.73 -0.79
CA TYR A 36 7.10 1.82 -1.96
C TYR A 36 8.44 1.10 -1.76
N LYS A 37 8.96 1.03 -0.53
CA LYS A 37 10.19 0.29 -0.19
C LYS A 37 10.01 -1.23 -0.30
N GLU A 38 8.80 -1.72 -0.10
CA GLU A 38 8.45 -3.14 -0.15
C GLU A 38 8.09 -3.60 -1.57
N LEU A 39 7.92 -2.67 -2.52
CA LEU A 39 7.66 -3.03 -3.90
C LEU A 39 8.85 -3.79 -4.49
N PRO A 40 8.61 -4.90 -5.21
CA PRO A 40 9.67 -5.62 -5.88
C PRO A 40 10.35 -4.71 -6.91
N ALA A 41 11.66 -4.89 -7.08
CA ALA A 41 12.43 -4.11 -8.04
C ALA A 41 11.76 -4.16 -9.43
N PRO A 42 11.68 -3.02 -10.14
CA PRO A 42 11.03 -2.97 -11.43
C PRO A 42 11.69 -3.99 -12.37
N LYS A 43 10.87 -4.84 -13.00
CA LYS A 43 11.35 -5.87 -13.93
C LYS A 43 12.30 -5.22 -14.94
N VAL A 44 13.57 -5.64 -14.89
CA VAL A 44 14.60 -5.15 -15.81
C VAL A 44 14.13 -5.46 -17.22
N LYS A 45 13.76 -4.42 -17.99
CA LYS A 45 13.46 -4.59 -19.41
C LYS A 45 14.75 -5.05 -20.06
N LYS A 46 14.78 -6.32 -20.52
CA LYS A 46 15.88 -6.80 -21.36
C LYS A 46 15.94 -5.88 -22.57
N ARG A 47 17.04 -5.12 -22.72
CA ARG A 47 17.32 -4.42 -23.97
C ARG A 47 17.48 -5.50 -25.04
N LYS A 48 16.71 -5.36 -26.11
CA LYS A 48 16.79 -6.22 -27.29
C LYS A 48 18.00 -5.84 -28.11
#